data_AF-A0A535YSF0-F1
#
_entry.id   AF-A0A535YSF0-F1
#
_cell.length_a   1.000
_cell.length_b   1.000
_cell.length_c   1.000
_cell.angle_alpha   90.00
_cell.angle_beta   90.00
_cell.angle_gamma   90.00
#
_symmetry.space_group_name_H-M   'P 1'
#
loop_
_entity.id
_entity.type
_entity.pdbx_description
1 polymer ?
#
loop_
_entity_poly.entity_id
_entity_poly.type
_entity_poly.pdbx_seq_one_letter_code
_entity_poly.pdbx_strand_id
1 'polypeptide(L)'
;MSATTTEAILPEAGLRAEIRLLGQLLGETLREHEGEALYELEESIRLRTKELRQRYEAVEEAALVAELGRIPLEDAARLVRAFATYFQLINLAELERQARAVAEDDDPGGDLNRSVALLAQHHIPQARLAAVLDRLEVRPVLTAHPTEAVRRSILDHQDRIGQQLALLRAPLAARERDRVRQRMATHVEVLWHTDEVR
;
A
#
# COMPACT_ATOMS: atom_id res chain seq x y z
N MET A 1 0.37 -13.74 35.11
CA MET A 1 1.62 -13.71 34.33
C MET A 1 1.74 -15.01 33.56
N SER A 2 1.38 -15.00 32.27
CA SER A 2 1.87 -15.95 31.27
C SER A 2 1.66 -15.26 29.92
N ALA A 3 2.74 -14.67 29.43
CA ALA A 3 2.82 -14.12 28.09
C ALA A 3 2.90 -15.30 27.11
N THR A 4 1.88 -15.42 26.26
CA THR A 4 1.99 -16.29 25.08
C THR A 4 2.58 -15.45 23.97
N THR A 5 3.91 -15.48 23.88
CA THR A 5 4.68 -15.06 22.71
C THR A 5 4.27 -15.95 21.55
N THR A 6 3.34 -15.49 20.72
CA THR A 6 3.14 -16.08 19.39
C THR A 6 4.18 -15.49 18.46
N GLU A 7 5.27 -16.23 18.38
CA GLU A 7 6.24 -16.26 17.31
C GLU A 7 5.52 -16.32 15.95
N ALA A 8 5.44 -15.19 15.25
CA ALA A 8 5.06 -15.15 13.84
C ALA A 8 6.30 -14.79 13.04
N ILE A 9 7.12 -15.82 12.77
CA ILE A 9 7.87 -15.93 11.52
C ILE A 9 6.93 -15.39 10.43
N LEU A 10 7.30 -14.37 9.66
CA LEU A 10 6.55 -14.02 8.45
C LEU A 10 6.73 -15.21 7.50
N PRO A 11 5.75 -16.12 7.38
CA PRO A 11 5.86 -17.23 6.46
C PRO A 11 5.55 -16.61 5.11
N GLU A 12 6.60 -16.48 4.28
CA GLU A 12 6.60 -15.80 3.00
C GLU A 12 6.41 -14.27 3.08
N ALA A 13 7.31 -13.54 2.41
CA ALA A 13 7.19 -12.11 2.11
C ALA A 13 6.03 -11.85 1.14
N GLY A 14 4.81 -12.20 1.56
CA GLY A 14 3.59 -11.99 0.81
C GLY A 14 2.97 -10.65 1.12
N LEU A 15 2.34 -10.02 0.11
CA LEU A 15 1.63 -8.74 0.22
C LEU A 15 0.70 -8.68 1.46
N ARG A 16 0.01 -9.77 1.79
CA ARG A 16 -0.88 -9.82 2.97
C ARG A 16 -0.12 -9.60 4.28
N ALA A 17 1.11 -10.10 4.39
CA ALA A 17 1.91 -9.97 5.59
C ALA A 17 2.47 -8.54 5.73
N GLU A 18 2.88 -7.93 4.61
CA GLU A 18 3.28 -6.52 4.54
C GLU A 18 2.12 -5.58 4.91
N ILE A 19 0.93 -5.79 4.33
CA ILE A 19 -0.27 -5.03 4.67
C ILE A 19 -0.63 -5.17 6.16
N ARG A 20 -0.51 -6.38 6.73
CA ARG A 20 -0.75 -6.58 8.17
C ARG A 20 0.24 -5.81 9.03
N LEU A 21 1.52 -5.82 8.68
CA LEU A 21 2.55 -5.08 9.41
C LEU A 21 2.27 -3.57 9.36
N LEU A 22 2.01 -3.03 8.18
CA LEU A 22 1.70 -1.60 8.02
C LEU A 22 0.43 -1.19 8.78
N GLY A 23 -0.61 -2.04 8.75
CA GLY A 23 -1.82 -1.83 9.53
C GLY A 23 -1.57 -1.88 11.05
N GLN A 24 -0.70 -2.79 11.52
CA GLN A 24 -0.29 -2.83 12.93
C GLN A 24 0.45 -1.55 13.35
N LEU A 25 1.39 -1.08 12.52
CA LEU A 25 2.12 0.16 12.80
C LEU A 25 1.19 1.38 12.86
N LEU A 26 0.24 1.49 11.92
CA LEU A 26 -0.76 2.55 11.96
C LEU A 26 -1.64 2.45 13.21
N GLY A 27 -2.09 1.25 13.57
CA GLY A 27 -2.87 1.04 14.78
C GLY A 27 -2.10 1.36 16.07
N GLU A 28 -0.79 1.12 16.10
CA GLU A 28 0.10 1.56 17.19
C GLU A 28 0.13 3.09 17.26
N THR A 29 0.34 3.78 16.13
CA THR A 29 0.30 5.25 16.04
C THR A 29 -1.06 5.82 16.49
N LEU A 30 -2.19 5.23 16.08
CA LEU A 30 -3.51 5.72 16.48
C LEU A 30 -3.70 5.65 18.00
N ARG A 31 -3.33 4.52 18.62
CA ARG A 31 -3.42 4.37 20.08
C ARG A 31 -2.55 5.36 20.83
N GLU A 32 -1.31 5.57 20.36
CA GLU A 32 -0.35 6.44 21.02
C GLU A 32 -0.72 7.92 20.93
N HIS A 33 -1.26 8.37 19.79
CA HIS A 33 -1.47 9.80 19.53
C HIS A 33 -2.92 10.26 19.69
N GLU A 34 -3.90 9.38 19.48
CA GLU A 34 -5.32 9.72 19.49
C GLU A 34 -6.10 9.01 20.60
N GLY A 35 -5.50 7.95 21.18
CA GLY A 35 -6.07 7.16 22.26
C GLY A 35 -6.83 5.92 21.79
N GLU A 36 -7.15 5.04 22.74
CA GLU A 36 -7.77 3.74 22.45
C GLU A 36 -9.16 3.88 21.80
N ALA A 37 -9.95 4.89 22.19
CA ALA A 37 -11.31 5.07 21.70
C ALA A 37 -11.38 5.29 20.17
N LEU A 38 -10.45 6.08 19.61
CA LEU A 38 -10.42 6.30 18.15
C LEU A 38 -9.97 5.03 17.42
N TYR A 39 -8.97 4.33 17.95
CA TYR A 39 -8.52 3.06 17.39
C TYR A 39 -9.64 2.01 17.38
N GLU A 40 -10.39 1.87 18.48
CA GLU A 40 -11.53 0.95 18.57
C GLU A 40 -12.63 1.31 17.57
N LEU A 41 -12.91 2.60 17.39
CA LEU A 41 -13.87 3.09 16.41
C LEU A 41 -13.46 2.73 14.98
N GLU A 42 -12.20 3.02 14.61
CA GLU A 42 -11.65 2.69 13.29
C GLU A 42 -11.69 1.18 13.03
N GLU A 43 -11.18 0.38 13.97
CA GLU A 43 -11.12 -1.07 13.84
C GLU A 43 -12.53 -1.69 13.73
N SER A 44 -13.49 -1.19 14.53
CA SER A 44 -14.89 -1.60 14.48
C SER A 44 -15.53 -1.32 13.11
N ILE A 45 -15.29 -0.14 12.55
CA ILE A 45 -15.81 0.23 11.21
C ILE A 45 -15.13 -0.61 10.12
N ARG A 46 -13.81 -0.81 10.22
CA ARG A 46 -13.02 -1.60 9.27
C ARG A 46 -13.50 -3.06 9.22
N LEU A 47 -13.72 -3.68 10.38
CA LEU A 47 -14.19 -5.06 10.49
C LEU A 47 -15.61 -5.23 9.92
N ARG A 48 -16.54 -4.34 10.27
CA ARG A 48 -17.93 -4.41 9.77
C ARG A 48 -18.03 -4.16 8.27
N THR A 49 -17.26 -3.21 7.74
CA THR A 49 -17.19 -2.96 6.29
C THR A 49 -16.61 -4.18 5.55
N LYS A 50 -15.60 -4.84 6.14
CA LYS A 50 -15.03 -6.07 5.60
C LYS A 50 -16.06 -7.22 5.60
N GLU A 51 -16.82 -7.37 6.68
CA GLU A 51 -17.88 -8.39 6.76
C GLU A 51 -18.97 -8.13 5.71
N LEU A 52 -19.47 -6.90 5.60
CA LEU A 52 -20.46 -6.50 4.59
C LEU A 52 -20.00 -6.80 3.17
N ARG A 53 -18.70 -6.63 2.88
CA ARG A 53 -18.13 -7.00 1.57
C ARG A 53 -18.13 -8.51 1.32
N GLN A 54 -17.95 -9.32 2.36
CA GLN A 54 -17.92 -10.78 2.26
C GLN A 54 -19.33 -11.38 2.23
N ARG A 55 -20.24 -10.79 3.01
CA ARG A 55 -21.63 -11.20 3.18
C ARG A 55 -22.47 -9.94 3.39
N TYR A 56 -23.15 -9.52 2.33
CA TYR A 56 -23.95 -8.30 2.36
C TYR A 56 -25.27 -8.53 3.10
N GLU A 57 -25.55 -7.67 4.09
CA GLU A 57 -26.80 -7.63 4.83
C GLU A 57 -27.26 -6.17 4.96
N ALA A 58 -28.42 -5.84 4.37
CA ALA A 58 -28.91 -4.46 4.31
C ALA A 58 -29.19 -3.84 5.70
N VAL A 59 -29.55 -4.68 6.68
CA VAL A 59 -29.77 -4.25 8.07
C VAL A 59 -28.47 -3.79 8.72
N GLU A 60 -27.39 -4.54 8.51
CA GLU A 60 -26.05 -4.21 9.03
C GLU A 60 -25.47 -2.96 8.35
N GLU A 61 -25.68 -2.81 7.03
CA GLU A 61 -25.31 -1.58 6.32
C GLU A 61 -26.05 -0.36 6.89
N ALA A 62 -27.37 -0.46 7.06
CA ALA A 62 -28.18 0.62 7.62
C ALA A 62 -27.75 0.98 9.06
N ALA A 63 -27.40 -0.02 9.88
CA ALA A 63 -26.89 0.19 11.22
C ALA A 63 -25.54 0.92 11.23
N LEU A 64 -24.60 0.51 10.36
CA LEU A 64 -23.30 1.15 10.20
C LEU A 64 -23.45 2.61 9.74
N VAL A 65 -24.29 2.87 8.73
CA VAL A 65 -24.56 4.23 8.24
C VAL A 65 -25.16 5.12 9.35
N ALA A 66 -26.09 4.57 10.13
CA ALA A 66 -26.67 5.30 11.25
C ALA A 66 -25.67 5.60 12.36
N GLU A 67 -24.68 4.73 12.60
CA GLU A 67 -23.59 4.99 13.54
C GLU A 67 -22.64 6.07 13.01
N LEU A 68 -22.21 5.96 11.75
CA LEU A 68 -21.36 6.96 11.10
C LEU A 68 -22.00 8.36 11.17
N GLY A 69 -23.32 8.46 10.99
CA GLY A 69 -24.07 9.71 11.10
C GLY A 69 -24.14 10.32 12.50
N ARG A 70 -23.69 9.62 13.55
CA ARG A 70 -23.64 10.10 14.94
C ARG A 70 -22.22 10.43 15.42
N ILE A 71 -21.20 10.13 14.63
CA ILE A 71 -19.82 10.40 14.99
C ILE A 71 -19.60 11.93 15.03
N PRO A 72 -19.00 12.49 16.10
CA PRO A 72 -18.62 13.90 16.16
C PRO A 72 -17.75 14.29 14.97
N LEU A 73 -17.92 15.51 14.44
CA LEU A 73 -17.21 15.95 13.23
C LEU A 73 -15.67 15.82 13.36
N GLU A 74 -15.13 16.08 14.55
CA GLU A 74 -13.70 15.95 14.81
C GLU A 74 -13.21 14.50 14.72
N ASP A 75 -13.95 13.57 15.33
CA ASP A 75 -13.65 12.13 15.26
C ASP A 75 -13.84 11.60 13.84
N ALA A 76 -14.85 12.09 13.12
CA ALA A 76 -15.09 11.75 11.73
C ALA A 76 -13.92 12.20 10.83
N ALA A 77 -13.37 13.40 11.04
CA ALA A 77 -12.20 13.87 10.30
C ALA A 77 -10.96 13.01 10.59
N ARG A 78 -10.72 12.65 11.86
CA ARG A 78 -9.62 11.77 12.26
C ARG A 78 -9.80 10.35 11.70
N LEU A 79 -11.02 9.83 11.68
CA LEU A 79 -11.37 8.53 11.10
C LEU A 79 -11.13 8.51 9.59
N VAL A 80 -11.56 9.55 8.87
CA VAL A 80 -11.28 9.69 7.43
C VAL A 80 -9.78 9.72 7.17
N ARG A 81 -9.01 10.47 7.99
CA ARG A 81 -7.55 10.49 7.91
C ARG A 81 -6.96 9.10 8.15
N ALA A 82 -7.46 8.34 9.12
CA ALA A 82 -6.97 6.99 9.43
C ALA A 82 -7.15 6.05 8.25
N PHE A 83 -8.33 6.06 7.62
CA PHE A 83 -8.55 5.27 6.41
C PHE A 83 -7.71 5.77 5.23
N ALA A 84 -7.55 7.07 5.03
CA ALA A 84 -6.71 7.61 3.97
C ALA A 84 -5.25 7.14 4.12
N THR A 85 -4.67 7.30 5.31
CA THR A 85 -3.30 6.81 5.61
C THR A 85 -3.22 5.28 5.45
N TYR A 86 -4.22 4.53 5.90
CA TYR A 86 -4.27 3.08 5.70
C TYR A 86 -4.23 2.70 4.21
N PHE A 87 -5.04 3.34 3.37
CA PHE A 87 -5.06 3.06 1.93
C PHE A 87 -3.77 3.46 1.24
N GLN A 88 -3.11 4.55 1.65
CA GLN A 88 -1.78 4.89 1.13
C GLN A 88 -0.76 3.81 1.44
N LEU A 89 -0.77 3.27 2.67
CA LEU A 89 0.14 2.19 3.08
C LEU A 89 -0.13 0.89 2.29
N ILE A 90 -1.40 0.56 2.04
CA ILE A 90 -1.75 -0.58 1.16
C ILE A 90 -1.23 -0.35 -0.25
N ASN A 91 -1.52 0.82 -0.83
CA ASN A 91 -1.10 1.15 -2.19
C ASN A 91 0.42 1.07 -2.34
N LEU A 92 1.16 1.56 -1.34
CA LEU A 92 2.61 1.43 -1.28
C LEU A 92 3.05 -0.04 -1.30
N ALA A 93 2.46 -0.90 -0.46
CA ALA A 93 2.81 -2.33 -0.43
C ALA A 93 2.50 -3.03 -1.76
N GLU A 94 1.39 -2.66 -2.41
CA GLU A 94 1.02 -3.19 -3.74
C GLU A 94 1.98 -2.72 -4.83
N LEU A 95 2.34 -1.43 -4.85
CA LEU A 95 3.32 -0.86 -5.77
C LEU A 95 4.69 -1.51 -5.60
N GLU A 96 5.16 -1.70 -4.37
CA GLU A 96 6.40 -2.41 -4.05
C GLU A 96 6.39 -3.85 -4.54
N ARG A 97 5.26 -4.54 -4.40
CA ARG A 97 5.08 -5.89 -4.96
C ARG A 97 5.13 -5.86 -6.48
N GLN A 98 4.44 -4.91 -7.12
CA GLN A 98 4.40 -4.82 -8.57
C GLN A 98 5.78 -4.50 -9.16
N ALA A 99 6.49 -3.55 -8.56
CA ALA A 99 7.86 -3.20 -8.94
C ALA A 99 8.79 -4.41 -8.82
N ARG A 100 8.67 -5.19 -7.73
CA ARG A 100 9.41 -6.43 -7.56
C ARG A 100 9.06 -7.49 -8.61
N ALA A 101 7.77 -7.70 -8.90
CA ALA A 101 7.35 -8.67 -9.90
C ALA A 101 7.93 -8.37 -11.30
N VAL A 102 8.15 -7.09 -11.62
CA VAL A 102 8.85 -6.66 -12.85
C VAL A 102 10.36 -6.91 -12.75
N ALA A 103 10.98 -6.72 -11.58
CA ALA A 103 12.41 -6.91 -11.39
C ALA A 103 12.84 -8.39 -11.30
N GLU A 104 11.96 -9.25 -10.78
CA GLU A 104 12.12 -10.70 -10.68
C GLU A 104 11.73 -11.43 -11.97
N ASP A 105 11.25 -10.71 -12.98
CA ASP A 105 11.01 -11.29 -14.31
C ASP A 105 12.35 -11.58 -14.98
N ASP A 106 12.70 -12.87 -15.08
CA ASP A 106 13.93 -13.36 -15.71
C ASP A 106 13.99 -13.06 -17.22
N ASP A 107 12.89 -12.61 -17.82
CA ASP A 107 12.85 -12.04 -19.16
C ASP A 107 12.32 -10.59 -19.10
N PRO A 108 13.16 -9.58 -18.76
CA PRO A 108 12.76 -8.17 -18.75
C PRO A 108 12.28 -7.69 -20.13
N GLY A 109 12.67 -8.41 -21.18
CA GLY A 109 12.21 -8.21 -22.54
C GLY A 109 11.00 -9.06 -22.91
N GLY A 110 10.45 -9.89 -22.03
CA GLY A 110 9.57 -11.01 -22.39
C GLY A 110 8.32 -10.63 -23.14
N ASP A 111 7.69 -9.51 -22.79
CA ASP A 111 6.54 -9.01 -23.54
C ASP A 111 6.95 -8.43 -24.91
N LEU A 112 8.11 -7.77 -25.00
CA LEU A 112 8.65 -7.28 -26.26
C LEU A 112 9.14 -8.43 -27.16
N ASN A 113 9.88 -9.37 -26.59
CA ASN A 113 10.39 -10.59 -27.22
C ASN A 113 9.23 -11.46 -27.72
N ARG A 114 8.18 -11.63 -26.91
CA ARG A 114 6.93 -12.31 -27.32
C ARG A 114 6.23 -11.55 -28.44
N SER A 115 6.19 -10.22 -28.37
CA SER A 115 5.62 -9.39 -29.45
C SER A 115 6.41 -9.53 -30.75
N VAL A 116 7.75 -9.50 -30.69
CA VAL A 116 8.64 -9.72 -31.84
C VAL A 116 8.48 -11.14 -32.39
N ALA A 117 8.40 -12.16 -31.52
CA ALA A 117 8.16 -13.54 -31.92
C ALA A 117 6.80 -13.73 -32.59
N LEU A 118 5.75 -13.07 -32.10
CA LEU A 118 4.43 -13.06 -32.71
C LEU A 118 4.46 -12.43 -34.11
N LEU A 119 5.16 -11.29 -34.26
CA LEU A 119 5.34 -10.66 -35.57
C LEU A 119 6.12 -11.55 -36.55
N ALA A 120 7.11 -12.30 -36.06
CA ALA A 120 7.82 -13.29 -36.86
C ALA A 120 6.90 -14.46 -37.29
N GLN A 121 6.02 -14.96 -36.41
CA GLN A 121 5.02 -15.98 -36.75
C GLN A 121 4.04 -15.51 -37.83
N HIS A 122 3.73 -14.22 -37.85
CA HIS A 122 2.93 -13.60 -38.92
C HIS A 122 3.74 -13.23 -40.17
N HIS A 123 4.99 -13.68 -40.27
CA HIS A 123 5.87 -13.47 -41.43
C HIS A 123 6.08 -11.99 -41.77
N ILE A 124 6.08 -11.11 -40.78
CA ILE A 124 6.38 -9.69 -40.98
C ILE A 124 7.86 -9.53 -41.32
N PRO A 125 8.22 -8.89 -42.45
CA PRO A 125 9.62 -8.71 -42.83
C PRO A 125 10.39 -7.86 -41.81
N GLN A 126 11.62 -8.28 -41.49
CA GLN A 126 12.49 -7.56 -40.56
C GLN A 126 12.71 -6.09 -40.95
N ALA A 127 12.87 -5.81 -42.25
CA ALA A 127 13.03 -4.44 -42.75
C ALA A 127 11.83 -3.54 -42.43
N ARG A 128 10.61 -4.11 -42.40
CA ARG A 128 9.40 -3.39 -42.04
C ARG A 128 9.34 -3.12 -40.54
N LEU A 129 9.74 -4.08 -39.71
CA LEU A 129 9.81 -3.91 -38.27
C LEU A 129 10.85 -2.84 -37.89
N ALA A 130 12.05 -2.89 -38.49
CA ALA A 130 13.10 -1.89 -38.28
C ALA A 130 12.61 -0.48 -38.65
N ALA A 131 11.97 -0.31 -39.81
CA ALA A 131 11.43 0.97 -40.22
C ALA A 131 10.34 1.54 -39.30
N VAL A 132 9.60 0.68 -38.59
CA VAL A 132 8.61 1.09 -37.59
C VAL A 132 9.30 1.49 -36.28
N LEU A 133 10.26 0.70 -35.81
CA LEU A 133 11.02 1.00 -34.59
C LEU A 133 11.84 2.29 -34.73
N ASP A 134 12.41 2.56 -35.90
CA ASP A 134 13.13 3.82 -36.20
C ASP A 134 12.24 5.06 -36.10
N ARG A 135 10.93 4.89 -36.19
CA ARG A 135 9.93 5.97 -36.10
C ARG A 135 9.12 5.93 -34.81
N LEU A 136 9.34 4.90 -33.98
CA LEU A 136 8.58 4.73 -32.75
C LEU A 136 9.03 5.79 -31.76
N GLU A 137 8.06 6.56 -31.28
CA GLU A 137 8.31 7.59 -30.29
C GLU A 137 7.28 7.49 -29.18
N VAL A 138 7.77 7.39 -27.94
CA VAL A 138 6.95 7.41 -26.73
C VAL A 138 7.25 8.71 -25.98
N ARG A 139 6.28 9.61 -25.93
CA ARG A 139 6.37 10.88 -25.19
C ARG A 139 5.42 10.85 -24.00
N PRO A 140 5.89 10.51 -22.79
CA PRO A 140 5.06 10.65 -21.60
C PRO A 140 4.80 12.15 -21.36
N VAL A 141 3.53 12.54 -21.37
CA VAL A 141 3.10 13.90 -21.03
C VAL A 141 2.53 13.86 -19.62
N LEU A 142 3.28 14.38 -18.66
CA LEU A 142 2.81 14.51 -17.29
C LEU A 142 1.79 15.65 -17.22
N THR A 143 0.56 15.31 -16.89
CA THR A 143 -0.50 16.27 -16.62
C THR A 143 -0.63 16.50 -15.13
N ALA A 144 -0.95 17.72 -14.70
CA ALA A 144 -1.38 17.94 -13.34
C ALA A 144 -2.64 17.10 -13.07
N HIS A 145 -2.65 16.31 -11.99
CA HIS A 145 -3.87 15.66 -11.54
C HIS A 145 -4.70 16.70 -10.75
N PRO A 146 -5.95 17.01 -11.15
CA PRO A 146 -6.70 18.16 -10.62
C PRO A 146 -7.02 18.07 -9.12
N THR A 147 -6.89 16.90 -8.50
CA THR A 147 -7.26 16.66 -7.09
C THR A 147 -6.17 16.00 -6.26
N GLU A 148 -5.00 15.67 -6.82
CA GLU A 148 -3.95 14.90 -6.13
C GLU A 148 -2.58 15.53 -6.29
N ALA A 149 -2.42 16.78 -5.85
CA ALA A 149 -1.09 17.32 -5.61
C ALA A 149 -0.51 16.69 -4.33
N VAL A 150 -0.13 15.41 -4.40
CA VAL A 150 0.55 14.71 -3.30
C VAL A 150 1.85 15.47 -3.00
N ARG A 151 2.01 15.92 -1.75
CA ARG A 151 3.19 16.67 -1.32
C ARG A 151 4.43 15.77 -1.50
N ARG A 152 5.53 16.31 -2.02
CA ARG A 152 6.79 15.58 -2.17
C ARG A 152 7.24 14.90 -0.86
N SER A 153 7.02 15.53 0.29
CA SER A 153 7.34 14.94 1.60
C SER A 153 6.61 13.62 1.87
N ILE A 154 5.35 13.49 1.44
CA ILE A 154 4.57 12.26 1.58
C ILE A 154 5.21 11.15 0.72
N LEU A 155 5.53 11.47 -0.53
CA LEU A 155 6.21 10.53 -1.44
C LEU A 155 7.57 10.10 -0.88
N ASP A 156 8.35 11.02 -0.31
CA ASP A 156 9.64 10.71 0.30
C ASP A 156 9.48 9.75 1.50
N HIS A 157 8.47 9.95 2.35
CA HIS A 157 8.19 9.02 3.46
C HIS A 157 7.68 7.66 2.99
N GLN A 158 6.84 7.62 1.95
CA GLN A 158 6.39 6.37 1.33
C GLN A 158 7.56 5.59 0.74
N ASP A 159 8.47 6.24 0.01
CA ASP A 159 9.70 5.62 -0.51
C ASP A 159 10.59 5.04 0.61
N ARG A 160 10.74 5.77 1.73
CA ARG A 160 11.46 5.27 2.90
C ARG A 160 10.82 4.03 3.50
N ILE A 161 9.49 3.98 3.60
CA ILE A 161 8.76 2.80 4.07
C ILE A 161 8.95 1.64 3.09
N GLY A 162 8.86 1.88 1.78
CA GLY A 162 9.12 0.88 0.74
C GLY A 162 10.51 0.25 0.86
N GLN A 163 11.54 1.09 1.04
CA GLN A 163 12.92 0.63 1.30
C GLN A 163 13.02 -0.25 2.56
N GLN A 164 12.33 0.12 3.64
CA GLN A 164 12.33 -0.71 4.86
C GLN A 164 11.60 -2.05 4.65
N LEU A 165 10.48 -2.06 3.92
CA LEU A 165 9.79 -3.29 3.53
C LEU A 165 10.72 -4.20 2.74
N ALA A 166 11.46 -3.65 1.78
CA ALA A 166 12.44 -4.41 1.00
C ALA A 166 13.51 -5.06 1.89
N LEU A 167 14.02 -4.36 2.92
CA LEU A 167 14.96 -4.92 3.88
C LEU A 167 14.38 -6.06 4.70
N LEU A 168 13.11 -5.99 5.12
CA LEU A 168 12.45 -7.04 5.90
C LEU A 168 12.28 -8.36 5.15
N ARG A 169 12.43 -8.36 3.82
CA ARG A 169 12.35 -9.57 2.99
C ARG A 169 13.62 -10.42 3.10
N ALA A 170 14.74 -9.84 3.51
CA ALA A 170 16.00 -10.57 3.73
C ALA A 170 15.99 -11.30 5.09
N PRO A 171 16.76 -12.40 5.24
CA PRO A 171 16.97 -13.02 6.53
C PRO A 171 17.82 -12.11 7.44
N LEU A 172 17.14 -11.27 8.23
CA LEU A 172 17.78 -10.36 9.18
C LEU A 172 17.98 -11.01 10.56
N ALA A 173 18.85 -10.44 11.40
CA ALA A 173 18.86 -10.77 12.82
C ALA A 173 17.63 -10.15 13.54
N ALA A 174 17.19 -10.72 14.67
CA ALA A 174 16.02 -10.21 15.40
C ALA A 174 16.14 -8.71 15.74
N ARG A 175 17.29 -8.30 16.32
CA ARG A 175 17.58 -6.90 16.65
C ARG A 175 17.54 -5.96 15.43
N GLU A 176 17.89 -6.47 14.26
CA GLU A 176 17.89 -5.67 13.03
C GLU A 176 16.48 -5.52 12.47
N ARG A 177 15.67 -6.60 12.51
CA ARG A 177 14.23 -6.51 12.21
C ARG A 177 13.52 -5.49 13.09
N ASP A 178 13.80 -5.50 14.39
CA ASP A 178 13.20 -4.54 15.33
C ASP A 178 13.58 -3.10 14.96
N ARG A 179 14.84 -2.85 14.59
CA ARG A 179 15.28 -1.53 14.10
C ARG A 179 14.60 -1.12 12.81
N VAL A 180 14.42 -2.03 11.86
CA VAL A 180 13.71 -1.76 10.60
C VAL A 180 12.25 -1.40 10.90
N ARG A 181 11.57 -2.21 11.74
CA ARG A 181 10.20 -1.94 12.19
C ARG A 181 10.08 -0.58 12.87
N GLN A 182 11.01 -0.23 13.75
CA GLN A 182 10.99 1.06 14.45
C GLN A 182 11.15 2.24 13.48
N ARG A 183 12.04 2.13 12.48
CA ARG A 183 12.16 3.15 11.43
C ARG A 183 10.89 3.29 10.60
N MET A 184 10.24 2.17 10.28
CA MET A 184 8.93 2.20 9.60
C MET A 184 7.88 2.89 10.46
N ALA A 185 7.81 2.57 11.76
CA ALA A 185 6.87 3.18 12.70
C ALA A 185 7.02 4.70 12.71
N THR A 186 8.25 5.21 12.78
CA THR A 186 8.53 6.65 12.71
C THR A 186 8.01 7.28 11.41
N HIS A 187 8.17 6.61 10.26
CA HIS A 187 7.65 7.15 9.00
C HIS A 187 6.12 7.09 8.92
N VAL A 188 5.47 6.06 9.47
CA VAL A 188 4.01 5.97 9.56
C VAL A 188 3.46 7.08 10.47
N GLU A 189 4.11 7.35 11.60
CA GLU A 189 3.77 8.45 12.50
C GLU A 189 3.91 9.82 11.82
N VAL A 190 4.99 10.03 11.05
CA VAL A 190 5.15 11.27 10.29
C VAL A 190 4.07 11.42 9.22
N LEU A 191 3.72 10.34 8.51
CA LEU A 191 2.60 10.36 7.56
C LEU A 191 1.28 10.71 8.24
N TRP A 192 1.01 10.17 9.43
CA TRP A 192 -0.18 10.49 10.22
C TRP A 192 -0.29 11.98 10.55
N HIS A 193 0.82 12.61 10.92
CA HIS A 193 0.86 14.03 11.26
C HIS A 193 1.04 14.97 10.05
N THR A 194 1.28 14.41 8.86
CA THR A 194 1.41 15.20 7.64
C THR A 194 0.05 15.36 6.99
N ASP A 195 -0.53 16.55 7.11
CA ASP A 195 -1.81 16.84 6.47
C ASP A 195 -1.68 16.80 4.93
N GLU A 196 -2.50 15.99 4.28
CA GLU A 196 -2.50 15.88 2.82
C GLU A 196 -3.33 16.98 2.17
N VAL A 197 -4.35 17.47 2.90
CA VAL A 197 -5.35 18.37 2.36
C VAL A 197 -4.79 19.80 2.36
N ARG A 198 -5.03 20.51 1.26
CA ARG A 198 -4.75 21.94 1.10
C ARG A 198 -6.03 22.63 0.64
#